data_AF-A0A957A1Y5-F1
#
_entry.id   AF-A0A957A1Y5-F1
#
_cell.length_a   1.000
_cell.length_b   1.000
_cell.length_c   1.000
_cell.angle_alpha   90.00
_cell.angle_beta   90.00
_cell.angle_gamma   90.00
#
_symmetry.space_group_name_H-M   'P 1'
#
loop_
_entity.id
_entity.type
_entity.pdbx_description
1 polymer ?
#
loop_
_entity_poly.entity_id
_entity_poly.type
_entity_poly.pdbx_seq_one_letter_code
_entity_poly.pdbx_strand_id
1 'polypeptide(L)'
;MPGNCQLGGRFSRCGRPSAHTCQYCARDFCELHAHFVEGHEAVCSRKECAAKHVDMVIHIEYQVVVYRRNIARLCAEDGCQSAPPAPFECSLCRGHFCAEHIHERLYWTPDGLTRNERVLSLCAHCWDRRKIWQKR
;
A
#
# COMPACT_ATOMS: atom_id res chain seq x y z
N MET A 1 8.83 -23.30 16.78
CA MET A 1 9.99 -23.78 15.99
C MET A 1 10.14 -22.85 14.80
N PRO A 2 11.31 -22.24 14.56
CA PRO A 2 11.51 -21.47 13.33
C PRO A 2 11.33 -22.41 12.13
N GLY A 3 10.51 -22.01 11.17
CA GLY A 3 10.32 -22.74 9.94
C GLY A 3 11.58 -22.72 9.06
N ASN A 4 11.50 -23.35 7.89
CA ASN A 4 12.53 -23.20 6.87
C ASN A 4 12.11 -22.12 5.87
N CYS A 5 13.07 -21.39 5.32
CA CYS A 5 12.85 -20.41 4.28
C CYS A 5 12.12 -21.04 3.09
N GLN A 6 10.95 -20.48 2.78
CA GLN A 6 10.03 -20.93 1.75
C GLN A 6 10.21 -20.20 0.42
N LEU A 7 11.23 -19.35 0.30
CA LEU A 7 11.59 -18.65 -0.94
C LEU A 7 12.55 -19.47 -1.81
N GLY A 8 12.51 -19.20 -3.11
CA GLY A 8 13.26 -19.92 -4.15
C GLY A 8 12.46 -20.02 -5.45
N GLY A 9 13.06 -20.67 -6.45
CA GLY A 9 12.41 -20.93 -7.73
C GLY A 9 11.38 -22.07 -7.67
N ARG A 10 10.70 -22.31 -8.78
CA ARG A 10 9.68 -23.39 -8.90
C ARG A 10 10.25 -24.78 -8.61
N PHE A 11 11.56 -24.97 -8.82
CA PHE A 11 12.25 -26.27 -8.72
C PHE A 11 13.26 -26.36 -7.57
N SER A 12 13.50 -25.26 -6.82
CA SER A 12 14.39 -25.27 -5.67
C SER A 12 13.95 -24.24 -4.63
N ARG A 13 13.79 -24.68 -3.38
CA ARG A 13 13.57 -23.81 -2.23
C ARG A 13 14.88 -23.62 -1.49
N CYS A 14 15.05 -22.47 -0.85
CA CYS A 14 16.25 -22.14 -0.11
C CYS A 14 16.53 -23.11 1.05
N GLY A 15 15.51 -23.47 1.84
CA GLY A 15 15.63 -24.46 2.90
C GLY A 15 16.46 -24.06 4.13
N ARG A 16 17.11 -22.88 4.11
CA ARG A 16 17.81 -22.31 5.28
C ARG A 16 16.83 -22.02 6.44
N PRO A 17 17.29 -21.99 7.70
CA PRO A 17 16.46 -21.57 8.83
C PRO A 17 15.80 -20.22 8.56
N SER A 18 14.51 -20.09 8.89
CA SER A 18 13.82 -18.82 8.77
C SER A 18 14.23 -17.86 9.88
N ALA A 19 14.31 -16.58 9.52
CA ALA A 19 14.55 -15.48 10.46
C ALA A 19 13.29 -14.62 10.63
N HIS A 20 12.44 -14.56 9.60
CA HIS A 20 11.27 -13.68 9.55
C HIS A 20 10.07 -14.35 8.88
N THR A 21 8.89 -13.80 9.10
CA THR A 21 7.63 -14.16 8.42
C THR A 21 7.10 -12.95 7.66
N CYS A 22 6.75 -13.11 6.39
CA CYS A 22 6.39 -11.98 5.53
C CYS A 22 4.99 -11.47 5.83
N GLN A 23 4.85 -10.19 6.17
CA GLN A 23 3.55 -9.55 6.44
C GLN A 23 2.53 -9.67 5.28
N TYR A 24 2.97 -9.76 4.02
CA TYR A 24 2.06 -9.76 2.87
C TYR A 24 1.65 -11.14 2.38
N CYS A 25 2.50 -12.15 2.53
CA CYS A 25 2.20 -13.51 2.04
C CYS A 25 2.29 -14.59 3.12
N ALA A 26 2.57 -14.21 4.37
CA ALA A 26 2.70 -15.08 5.54
C ALA A 26 3.74 -16.22 5.39
N ARG A 27 4.64 -16.12 4.41
CA ARG A 27 5.71 -17.11 4.21
C ARG A 27 6.92 -16.78 5.04
N ASP A 28 7.54 -17.83 5.57
CA ASP A 28 8.81 -17.74 6.30
C ASP A 28 9.99 -17.57 5.35
N PHE A 29 10.94 -16.71 5.70
CA PHE A 29 12.14 -16.44 4.90
C PHE A 29 13.39 -16.20 5.77
N CYS A 30 14.56 -16.45 5.19
CA CYS A 30 15.85 -16.20 5.82
C CYS A 30 16.37 -14.80 5.47
N GLU A 31 17.41 -14.34 6.17
CA GLU A 31 18.01 -13.00 5.97
C GLU A 31 18.45 -12.71 4.53
N LEU A 32 18.98 -13.71 3.81
CA LEU A 32 19.36 -13.54 2.40
C LEU A 32 18.18 -13.31 1.46
N HIS A 33 16.99 -13.73 1.88
CA HIS A 33 15.75 -13.59 1.14
C HIS A 33 14.86 -12.48 1.71
N ALA A 34 15.44 -11.63 2.57
CA ALA A 34 14.82 -10.43 3.05
C ALA A 34 14.99 -9.30 2.02
N HIS A 35 13.94 -8.52 1.88
CA HIS A 35 13.96 -7.22 1.25
C HIS A 35 13.78 -6.19 2.36
N PHE A 36 14.79 -5.33 2.49
CA PHE A 36 14.83 -4.25 3.45
C PHE A 36 14.62 -2.93 2.71
N VAL A 37 13.78 -2.07 3.28
CA VAL A 37 13.78 -0.64 2.99
C VAL A 37 14.10 0.03 4.32
N GLU A 38 14.98 1.02 4.29
CA GLU A 38 15.50 1.67 5.49
C GLU A 38 14.37 2.12 6.44
N GLY A 39 14.49 1.78 7.73
CA GLY A 39 13.48 2.12 8.74
C GLY A 39 12.21 1.27 8.77
N HIS A 40 12.09 0.24 7.92
CA HIS A 40 10.90 -0.61 7.84
C HIS A 40 11.19 -2.09 8.14
N GLU A 41 10.13 -2.84 8.51
CA GLU A 41 10.20 -4.27 8.77
C GLU A 41 10.62 -5.06 7.53
N ALA A 42 11.39 -6.13 7.73
CA ALA A 42 11.80 -7.01 6.65
C ALA A 42 10.59 -7.69 5.99
N VAL A 43 10.53 -7.66 4.66
CA VAL A 43 9.58 -8.46 3.87
C VAL A 43 10.31 -9.46 2.99
N CYS A 44 9.61 -10.45 2.43
CA CYS A 44 10.27 -11.42 1.57
C CYS A 44 10.64 -10.81 0.20
N SER A 45 11.72 -11.29 -0.41
CA SER A 45 12.26 -10.76 -1.68
C SER A 45 11.44 -11.08 -2.94
N ARG A 46 10.23 -11.65 -2.80
CA ARG A 46 9.33 -11.86 -3.94
C ARG A 46 8.93 -10.52 -4.55
N LYS A 47 8.91 -10.47 -5.88
CA LYS A 47 8.57 -9.27 -6.65
C LYS A 47 7.28 -8.59 -6.19
N GLU A 48 6.21 -9.36 -5.94
CA GLU A 48 4.94 -8.78 -5.48
C GLU A 48 5.03 -8.19 -4.06
N CYS A 49 5.74 -8.85 -3.15
CA CYS A 49 5.87 -8.41 -1.76
C CYS A 49 6.80 -7.20 -1.64
N ALA A 50 7.92 -7.21 -2.37
CA ALA A 50 8.81 -6.06 -2.45
C ALA A 50 8.10 -4.83 -3.06
N ALA A 51 7.30 -5.01 -4.11
CA ALA A 51 6.52 -3.91 -4.70
C ALA A 51 5.49 -3.32 -3.73
N LYS A 52 4.80 -4.15 -2.94
CA LYS A 52 3.88 -3.68 -1.88
C LYS A 52 4.61 -2.91 -0.78
N HIS A 53 5.82 -3.34 -0.43
CA HIS A 53 6.63 -2.67 0.57
C HIS A 53 7.07 -1.28 0.12
N VAL A 54 7.63 -1.19 -1.09
CA VAL A 54 8.03 0.09 -1.69
C VAL A 54 6.84 1.03 -1.84
N ASP A 55 5.69 0.53 -2.29
CA ASP A 55 4.44 1.31 -2.33
C ASP A 55 4.02 1.83 -0.95
N MET A 56 4.18 1.03 0.10
CA MET A 56 3.83 1.45 1.45
C MET A 56 4.71 2.61 1.93
N VAL A 57 6.02 2.55 1.67
CA VAL A 57 6.95 3.65 2.00
C VAL A 57 6.55 4.94 1.29
N ILE A 58 6.31 4.86 -0.02
CA ILE A 58 5.84 6.00 -0.82
C ILE A 58 4.51 6.54 -0.30
N HIS A 59 3.61 5.65 0.13
CA HIS A 59 2.31 6.06 0.65
C HIS A 59 2.42 6.80 1.99
N ILE A 60 3.33 6.39 2.86
CA ILE A 60 3.57 7.08 4.14
C ILE A 60 4.09 8.50 3.88
N GLU A 61 5.03 8.67 2.95
CA GLU A 61 5.52 9.99 2.54
C GLU A 61 4.40 10.85 1.92
N TYR A 62 3.59 10.24 1.06
CA TYR A 62 2.41 10.88 0.49
C TYR A 62 1.43 11.35 1.58
N GLN A 63 1.17 10.56 2.62
CA GLN A 63 0.30 10.96 3.73
C GLN A 63 0.83 12.19 4.48
N VAL A 64 2.15 12.33 4.62
CA VAL A 64 2.76 13.53 5.22
C VAL A 64 2.46 14.77 4.36
N VAL A 65 2.56 14.66 3.03
CA VAL A 65 2.24 15.76 2.11
C VAL A 65 0.76 16.12 2.18
N VAL A 66 -0.13 15.14 2.09
CA VAL A 66 -1.59 15.30 2.22
C VAL A 66 -1.94 16.06 3.50
N TYR A 67 -1.39 15.60 4.64
CA TYR A 67 -1.63 16.19 5.94
C TYR A 67 -1.20 17.65 6.01
N ARG A 68 0.02 17.97 5.56
CA ARG A 68 0.54 19.34 5.54
C ARG A 68 -0.34 20.27 4.71
N ARG A 69 -0.80 19.82 3.55
CA ARG A 69 -1.65 20.60 2.65
C ARG A 69 -3.05 20.80 3.21
N ASN A 70 -3.65 19.78 3.80
CA ASN A 70 -4.97 19.89 4.42
C ASN A 70 -4.97 20.80 5.65
N ILE A 71 -3.90 20.81 6.46
CA ILE A 71 -3.73 21.81 7.54
C ILE A 71 -3.72 23.23 6.98
N ALA A 72 -3.05 23.43 5.84
CA ALA A 72 -3.03 24.71 5.13
C ALA A 72 -4.35 25.04 4.42
N ARG A 73 -5.40 24.21 4.58
CA ARG A 73 -6.70 24.33 3.89
C ARG A 73 -6.58 24.32 2.37
N LEU A 74 -5.63 23.57 1.85
CA LEU A 74 -5.43 23.35 0.42
C LEU A 74 -5.84 21.93 0.02
N CYS A 75 -6.24 21.77 -1.24
CA CYS A 75 -6.42 20.45 -1.85
C CYS A 75 -5.14 19.63 -1.68
N ALA A 76 -5.29 18.37 -1.26
CA ALA A 76 -4.15 17.50 -1.01
C ALA A 76 -3.37 17.06 -2.27
N GLU A 77 -3.90 17.30 -3.47
CA GLU A 77 -3.17 17.10 -4.72
C GLU A 77 -1.99 18.07 -4.80
N ASP A 78 -0.82 17.57 -5.20
CA ASP A 78 0.38 18.40 -5.27
C ASP A 78 0.25 19.45 -6.39
N GLY A 79 0.76 20.66 -6.13
CA GLY A 79 0.63 21.79 -7.05
C GLY A 79 -0.77 22.42 -7.18
N CYS A 80 -1.84 21.81 -6.66
CA CYS A 80 -3.17 22.42 -6.69
C CYS A 80 -3.26 23.59 -5.69
N GLN A 81 -3.83 24.74 -6.07
CA GLN A 81 -3.99 25.88 -5.15
C GLN A 81 -5.43 26.08 -4.67
N SER A 82 -6.35 25.25 -5.17
CA SER A 82 -7.76 25.31 -4.80
C SER A 82 -7.94 24.90 -3.35
N ALA A 83 -8.80 25.62 -2.63
CA ALA A 83 -9.31 25.16 -1.34
C ALA A 83 -10.13 23.88 -1.55
N PRO A 84 -9.99 22.86 -0.70
CA PRO A 84 -10.84 21.68 -0.78
C PRO A 84 -12.26 22.12 -0.38
N PRO A 85 -13.28 21.89 -1.21
CA PRO A 85 -14.65 22.04 -0.78
C PRO A 85 -14.91 21.04 0.35
N ALA A 86 -15.51 21.49 1.45
CA ALA A 86 -16.24 20.55 2.29
C ALA A 86 -17.37 19.98 1.40
N PRO A 87 -17.50 18.65 1.18
CA PRO A 87 -17.05 17.53 2.03
C PRO A 87 -16.19 16.45 1.31
N PHE A 88 -15.30 16.82 0.39
CA PHE A 88 -14.64 15.83 -0.46
C PHE A 88 -13.42 15.16 0.20
N GLU A 89 -13.65 14.00 0.82
CA GLU A 89 -12.64 13.20 1.53
C GLU A 89 -12.39 11.86 0.83
N CYS A 90 -11.12 11.49 0.64
CA CYS A 90 -10.77 10.20 0.08
C CYS A 90 -11.00 9.07 1.09
N SER A 91 -11.80 8.06 0.73
CA SER A 91 -12.16 6.95 1.62
C SER A 91 -10.97 6.07 2.06
N LEU A 92 -9.82 6.14 1.37
CA LEU A 92 -8.64 5.32 1.68
C LEU A 92 -7.57 6.09 2.46
N CYS A 93 -7.12 7.24 1.96
CA CYS A 93 -6.09 8.03 2.66
C CYS A 93 -6.63 9.07 3.64
N ARG A 94 -7.97 9.28 3.69
CA ARG A 94 -8.64 10.29 4.52
C ARG A 94 -8.24 11.74 4.22
N GLY A 95 -7.54 11.98 3.11
CA GLY A 95 -7.17 13.34 2.67
C GLY A 95 -8.35 14.08 2.05
N HIS A 96 -8.34 15.41 2.15
CA HIS A 96 -9.32 16.31 1.56
C HIS A 96 -8.84 16.87 0.22
N PHE A 97 -9.71 16.81 -0.79
CA PHE A 97 -9.38 17.18 -2.17
C PHE A 97 -10.44 18.12 -2.75
N CYS A 98 -10.13 18.80 -3.87
CA CYS A 98 -11.17 19.49 -4.62
C CYS A 98 -11.97 18.51 -5.49
N ALA A 99 -13.14 18.95 -5.97
CA ALA A 99 -14.02 18.13 -6.81
C ALA A 99 -13.34 17.60 -8.09
N GLU A 100 -12.28 18.26 -8.56
CA GLU A 100 -11.50 17.81 -9.72
C GLU A 100 -10.54 16.65 -9.41
N HIS A 101 -10.03 16.58 -8.17
CA HIS A 101 -8.99 15.62 -7.76
C HIS A 101 -9.54 14.46 -6.92
N ILE A 102 -10.86 14.37 -6.81
CA ILE A 102 -11.55 13.27 -6.16
C ILE A 102 -12.64 12.74 -7.06
N HIS A 103 -12.74 11.42 -7.13
CA HIS A 103 -13.71 10.79 -8.01
C HIS A 103 -14.38 9.63 -7.30
N GLU A 104 -15.68 9.51 -7.48
CA GLU A 104 -16.42 8.31 -7.12
C GLU A 104 -16.04 7.18 -8.08
N ARG A 105 -15.55 6.07 -7.53
CA ARG A 105 -15.12 4.90 -8.30
C ARG A 105 -15.56 3.63 -7.60
N LEU A 106 -15.91 2.61 -8.39
CA LEU A 106 -16.11 1.26 -7.89
C LEU A 106 -14.77 0.69 -7.41
N TYR A 107 -14.71 0.32 -6.14
CA TYR A 107 -13.53 -0.20 -5.49
C TYR A 107 -13.83 -1.50 -4.75
N TRP A 108 -12.92 -2.45 -4.87
CA TRP A 108 -13.02 -3.75 -4.22
C TRP A 108 -12.56 -3.64 -2.77
N THR A 109 -13.49 -3.80 -1.83
CA THR A 109 -13.18 -3.86 -0.39
C THR A 109 -13.32 -5.29 0.13
N PRO A 110 -12.39 -5.79 0.95
CA PRO A 110 -12.59 -7.03 1.69
C PRO A 110 -13.80 -6.88 2.63
N ASP A 111 -14.70 -7.85 2.62
CA ASP A 111 -15.88 -7.92 3.49
C ASP A 111 -15.90 -9.31 4.14
N GLY A 112 -15.09 -9.48 5.20
CA GLY A 112 -14.79 -10.79 5.76
C GLY A 112 -14.09 -11.70 4.74
N LEU A 113 -14.77 -12.79 4.34
CA LEU A 113 -14.27 -13.76 3.36
C LEU A 113 -14.62 -13.39 1.91
N THR A 114 -15.50 -12.41 1.69
CA THR A 114 -15.93 -12.01 0.35
C THR A 114 -15.25 -10.70 -0.07
N ARG A 115 -15.33 -10.40 -1.36
CA ARG A 115 -14.94 -9.10 -1.90
C ARG A 115 -16.19 -8.48 -2.51
N ASN A 116 -16.54 -7.29 -2.02
CA ASN A 116 -17.67 -6.54 -2.52
C ASN A 116 -17.17 -5.28 -3.24
N GLU A 117 -17.79 -4.95 -4.36
CA GLU A 117 -17.59 -3.65 -5.01
C GLU A 117 -18.46 -2.62 -4.31
N ARG A 118 -17.84 -1.51 -3.90
CA ARG A 118 -18.52 -0.36 -3.32
C ARG A 118 -18.06 0.90 -4.04
N VAL A 119 -18.96 1.86 -4.19
CA VAL A 119 -18.59 3.19 -4.67
C VAL A 119 -17.89 3.93 -3.54
N LEU A 120 -16.64 4.32 -3.78
CA LEU A 120 -15.82 5.10 -2.85
C LEU A 120 -15.34 6.38 -3.54
N SER A 121 -15.18 7.45 -2.76
CA SER A 121 -14.54 8.69 -3.21
C SER A 121 -13.03 8.53 -3.11
N LEU A 122 -12.32 8.52 -4.23
CA LEU A 122 -10.90 8.19 -4.30
C LEU A 122 -10.09 9.29 -4.99
N CYS A 123 -8.93 9.61 -4.40
CA CYS A 123 -7.90 10.40 -5.08
C CYS A 123 -7.15 9.54 -6.11
N ALA A 124 -6.45 10.20 -7.04
CA ALA A 124 -5.68 9.54 -8.09
C ALA A 124 -4.62 8.57 -7.52
N HIS A 125 -3.87 9.02 -6.51
CA HIS A 125 -2.84 8.20 -5.86
C HIS A 125 -3.41 6.88 -5.32
N CYS A 126 -4.43 6.93 -4.46
CA CYS A 126 -5.07 5.74 -3.89
C CYS A 126 -5.69 4.84 -4.96
N TRP A 127 -6.24 5.43 -6.03
CA TRP A 127 -6.72 4.64 -7.16
C TRP A 127 -5.60 3.84 -7.81
N ASP A 128 -4.45 4.45 -8.12
CA ASP A 128 -3.37 3.74 -8.81
C ASP A 128 -2.69 2.66 -7.98
N ARG A 129 -2.59 2.86 -6.65
CA ARG A 129 -2.09 1.85 -5.71
C ARG A 129 -2.80 0.51 -5.85
N ARG A 130 -4.09 0.49 -6.22
CA ARG A 130 -4.86 -0.75 -6.41
C ARG A 130 -4.15 -1.76 -7.34
N LYS A 131 -3.43 -1.29 -8.36
CA LYS A 131 -2.72 -2.14 -9.34
C LYS A 131 -1.60 -2.96 -8.71
N ILE A 132 -1.04 -2.48 -7.59
CA ILE A 132 0.01 -3.16 -6.82
C ILE A 132 -0.64 -4.14 -5.85
N TRP A 133 -1.69 -3.72 -5.16
CA TRP A 133 -2.33 -4.50 -4.10
C TRP A 133 -3.26 -5.61 -4.60
N GLN A 134 -3.76 -5.52 -5.83
CA GLN A 134 -4.58 -6.57 -6.45
C GLN A 134 -3.75 -7.76 -6.96
N LYS A 135 -2.42 -7.61 -7.12
CA LYS A 135 -1.51 -8.69 -7.54
C LYS A 135 -1.25 -9.66 -6.37
N ARG A 136 -1.33 -10.97 -6.64
CA ARG A 136 -1.07 -12.06 -5.69
C ARG A 136 0.35 -12.60 -5.81
#